data_AF-A0AAE4J7F2-F1
#
_entry.id   AF-A0AAE4J7F2-F1
#
_cell.length_a   1.000
_cell.length_b   1.000
_cell.length_c   1.000
_cell.angle_alpha   90.00
_cell.angle_beta   90.00
_cell.angle_gamma   90.00
#
_symmetry.space_group_name_H-M   'P 1'
#
loop_
_entity.id
_entity.type
_entity.pdbx_description
1 polymer ?
#
loop_
_entity_poly.entity_id
_entity_poly.type
_entity_poly.pdbx_seq_one_letter_code
_entity_poly.pdbx_strand_id
1 'polypeptide(L)'
;MELDLDELRALTSWAAACAERVLPLIPDDPRPAAAITAAREFAAGGPRTKALRTAAWAALAAAGSAADPAASAAARAAVGAAGAAYLHPLESPHQVKHIVGPAQQAALARELAGGSAEAEVEWALSQAPPEVRVLLHKFPPGKPGKTRLGELHHRLESALRD
;
A
#
# COMPACT_ATOMS: atom_id res chain seq x y z
N MET A 1 -18.37 -6.03 10.95
CA MET A 1 -18.37 -4.97 9.93
C MET A 1 -18.45 -5.61 8.55
N GLU A 2 -19.06 -4.95 7.58
CA GLU A 2 -18.99 -5.32 6.16
C GLU A 2 -18.12 -4.31 5.41
N LEU A 3 -17.34 -4.80 4.44
CA LEU A 3 -16.56 -3.96 3.50
C LEU A 3 -17.18 -4.16 2.12
N ASP A 4 -17.58 -3.06 1.49
CA ASP A 4 -18.13 -3.15 0.14
C ASP A 4 -17.01 -3.28 -0.90
N LEU A 5 -17.36 -3.75 -2.10
CA LEU A 5 -16.37 -3.94 -3.17
C LEU A 5 -15.84 -2.61 -3.72
N ASP A 6 -16.62 -1.54 -3.68
CA ASP A 6 -16.24 -0.26 -4.23
C ASP A 6 -15.24 0.46 -3.32
N GLU A 7 -15.38 0.34 -2.00
CA GLU A 7 -14.40 0.69 -0.97
C GLU A 7 -13.08 -0.06 -1.18
N LEU A 8 -13.14 -1.39 -1.38
CA LEU A 8 -11.94 -2.18 -1.65
C LEU A 8 -11.27 -1.78 -2.97
N ARG A 9 -12.05 -1.44 -4.00
CA ARG A 9 -11.53 -0.96 -5.29
C ARG A 9 -10.90 0.42 -5.17
N ALA A 10 -11.53 1.35 -4.45
CA ALA A 10 -11.00 2.68 -4.19
C ALA A 10 -9.68 2.60 -3.40
N LEU A 11 -9.65 1.78 -2.33
CA LEU A 11 -8.42 1.51 -1.59
C LEU A 11 -7.33 0.92 -2.47
N THR A 12 -7.67 -0.08 -3.29
CA THR A 12 -6.71 -0.76 -4.17
C THR A 12 -6.16 0.19 -5.24
N SER A 13 -7.02 1.05 -5.81
CA SER A 13 -6.63 2.08 -6.78
C SER A 13 -5.62 3.05 -6.17
N TRP A 14 -5.93 3.60 -4.99
CA TRP A 14 -5.05 4.52 -4.27
C TRP A 14 -3.72 3.86 -3.89
N ALA A 15 -3.77 2.62 -3.38
CA ALA A 15 -2.58 1.85 -3.03
C ALA A 15 -1.69 1.58 -4.25
N ALA A 16 -2.28 1.24 -5.40
CA ALA A 16 -1.56 1.05 -6.65
C ALA A 16 -0.90 2.35 -7.14
N ALA A 17 -1.60 3.49 -7.01
CA ALA A 17 -1.05 4.81 -7.37
C ALA A 17 0.15 5.18 -6.49
N CYS A 18 0.10 4.90 -5.18
CA CYS A 18 1.24 5.09 -4.28
C CYS A 18 2.43 4.20 -4.66
N ALA A 19 2.18 2.91 -4.92
CA ALA A 19 3.23 1.96 -5.28
C ALA A 19 3.90 2.28 -6.62
N GLU A 20 3.14 2.78 -7.61
CA GLU A 20 3.69 3.11 -8.93
C GLU A 20 4.75 4.22 -8.89
N ARG A 21 4.62 5.19 -7.97
CA ARG A 21 5.58 6.30 -7.85
C ARG A 21 6.99 5.88 -7.47
N VAL A 22 7.12 4.71 -6.84
CA VAL A 22 8.39 4.13 -6.42
C VAL A 22 8.81 2.93 -7.24
N LEU A 23 8.00 2.53 -8.25
CA LEU A 23 8.36 1.46 -9.18
C LEU A 23 9.71 1.70 -9.89
N PRO A 24 10.10 2.94 -10.27
CA PRO A 24 11.42 3.18 -10.85
C PRO A 24 12.61 2.83 -9.95
N LEU A 25 12.40 2.62 -8.64
CA LEU A 25 13.45 2.18 -7.70
C LEU A 25 13.73 0.67 -7.77
N ILE A 26 12.95 -0.08 -8.53
CA ILE A 26 13.16 -1.52 -8.77
C ILE A 26 12.99 -1.85 -10.27
N PRO A 27 13.82 -1.28 -11.16
CA PRO A 27 13.60 -1.35 -12.60
C PRO A 27 13.80 -2.76 -13.19
N ASP A 28 14.67 -3.57 -12.58
CA ASP A 28 15.10 -4.86 -13.14
C ASP A 28 14.21 -6.04 -12.75
N ASP A 29 13.29 -5.86 -11.78
CA ASP A 29 12.38 -6.92 -11.36
C ASP A 29 10.96 -6.64 -11.88
N PRO A 30 10.40 -7.51 -12.75
CA PRO A 30 9.05 -7.29 -13.29
C PRO A 30 7.93 -7.62 -12.29
N ARG A 31 8.23 -8.31 -11.18
CA ARG A 31 7.20 -8.82 -10.26
C ARG A 31 6.43 -7.71 -9.52
N PRO A 32 7.06 -6.62 -9.03
CA PRO A 32 6.35 -5.46 -8.49
C PRO A 32 5.42 -4.80 -9.51
N ALA A 33 5.87 -4.60 -10.75
CA ALA A 33 5.04 -4.01 -11.82
C ALA A 33 3.81 -4.88 -12.12
N ALA A 34 3.99 -6.20 -12.15
CA ALA A 34 2.89 -7.15 -12.34
C ALA A 34 1.87 -7.10 -11.18
N ALA A 35 2.32 -6.95 -9.93
CA ALA A 35 1.44 -6.79 -8.78
C ALA A 35 0.61 -5.50 -8.84
N ILE A 36 1.22 -4.39 -9.23
CA ILE A 36 0.53 -3.10 -9.43
C ILE A 36 -0.50 -3.22 -10.56
N THR A 37 -0.13 -3.89 -11.66
CA THR A 37 -1.04 -4.11 -12.80
C THR A 37 -2.26 -4.92 -12.38
N ALA A 38 -2.07 -6.05 -11.69
CA ALA A 38 -3.18 -6.87 -11.19
C ALA A 38 -4.07 -6.10 -10.18
N ALA A 39 -3.47 -5.25 -9.34
CA ALA A 39 -4.21 -4.39 -8.43
C ALA A 39 -5.11 -3.40 -9.20
N ARG A 40 -4.59 -2.80 -10.28
CA ARG A 40 -5.35 -1.91 -11.16
C ARG A 40 -6.50 -2.61 -11.87
N GLU A 41 -6.29 -3.84 -12.35
CA GLU A 41 -7.35 -4.63 -12.98
C GLU A 41 -8.52 -4.87 -12.01
N PHE A 42 -8.24 -5.20 -10.75
CA PHE A 42 -9.28 -5.32 -9.72
C PHE A 42 -9.97 -3.97 -9.46
N ALA A 43 -9.18 -2.91 -9.27
CA ALA A 43 -9.70 -1.57 -9.03
C ALA A 43 -10.62 -1.06 -10.15
N ALA A 44 -10.33 -1.43 -11.40
CA ALA A 44 -11.12 -1.07 -12.59
C ALA A 44 -12.41 -1.89 -12.77
N GLY A 45 -12.80 -2.71 -11.78
CA GLY A 45 -14.03 -3.50 -11.81
C GLY A 45 -13.80 -5.00 -11.99
N GLY A 46 -12.56 -5.43 -12.21
CA GLY A 46 -12.20 -6.83 -12.34
C GLY A 46 -12.50 -7.66 -11.07
N PRO A 47 -12.60 -8.99 -11.20
CA PRO A 47 -12.84 -9.86 -10.06
C PRO A 47 -11.59 -10.01 -9.17
N ARG A 48 -11.79 -10.41 -7.91
CA ARG A 48 -10.68 -10.87 -7.05
C ARG A 48 -10.21 -12.25 -7.53
N THR A 49 -9.07 -12.30 -8.23
CA THR A 49 -8.57 -13.54 -8.85
C THR A 49 -7.47 -14.21 -8.03
N LYS A 50 -7.19 -15.48 -8.33
CA LYS A 50 -5.96 -16.15 -7.84
C LYS A 50 -4.70 -15.45 -8.36
N ALA A 51 -4.73 -14.93 -9.58
CA ALA A 51 -3.61 -14.25 -10.22
C ALA A 51 -3.16 -13.01 -9.42
N LEU A 52 -4.11 -12.21 -8.93
CA LEU A 52 -3.81 -11.06 -8.06
C LEU A 52 -3.03 -11.48 -6.80
N ARG A 53 -3.50 -12.53 -6.11
CA ARG A 53 -2.80 -13.07 -4.93
C ARG A 53 -1.42 -13.64 -5.30
N THR A 54 -1.29 -14.34 -6.42
CA THR A 54 0.00 -14.84 -6.91
C THR A 54 0.97 -13.70 -7.21
N ALA A 55 0.50 -12.61 -7.81
CA ALA A 55 1.32 -11.43 -8.09
C ALA A 55 1.81 -10.75 -6.79
N ALA A 56 0.95 -10.66 -5.77
CA ALA A 56 1.35 -10.16 -4.44
C ALA A 56 2.49 -10.99 -3.84
N TRP A 57 2.42 -12.32 -3.90
CA TRP A 57 3.50 -13.20 -3.41
C TRP A 57 4.77 -13.08 -4.24
N ALA A 58 4.66 -12.92 -5.56
CA ALA A 58 5.81 -12.70 -6.42
C ALA A 58 6.52 -11.37 -6.10
N ALA A 59 5.77 -10.28 -5.88
CA ALA A 59 6.32 -9.01 -5.43
C ALA A 59 6.95 -9.11 -4.03
N LEU A 60 6.40 -9.94 -3.14
CA LEU A 60 7.02 -10.18 -1.83
C LEU A 60 8.34 -10.93 -1.96
N ALA A 61 8.43 -11.91 -2.86
CA ALA A 61 9.67 -12.58 -3.17
C ALA A 61 10.70 -11.60 -3.76
N ALA A 62 10.29 -10.69 -4.66
CA ALA A 62 11.15 -9.61 -5.16
C ALA A 62 11.68 -8.72 -4.03
N ALA A 63 10.81 -8.32 -3.10
CA ALA A 63 11.21 -7.55 -1.93
C ALA A 63 12.27 -8.27 -1.10
N GLY A 64 12.15 -9.58 -0.91
CA GLY A 64 13.11 -10.40 -0.17
C GLY A 64 14.44 -10.63 -0.91
N SER A 65 14.44 -10.57 -2.24
CA SER A 65 15.64 -10.74 -3.07
C SER A 65 16.39 -9.44 -3.36
N ALA A 66 15.76 -8.28 -3.17
CA ALA A 66 16.38 -6.99 -3.43
C ALA A 66 17.51 -6.68 -2.43
N ALA A 67 18.71 -6.38 -2.94
CA ALA A 67 19.86 -5.99 -2.13
C ALA A 67 19.77 -4.53 -1.66
N ASP A 68 19.20 -3.65 -2.49
CA ASP A 68 18.94 -2.25 -2.14
C ASP A 68 17.69 -2.15 -1.24
N PRO A 69 17.81 -1.59 -0.01
CA PRO A 69 16.67 -1.34 0.86
C PRO A 69 15.56 -0.51 0.21
N ALA A 70 15.89 0.46 -0.65
CA ALA A 70 14.90 1.29 -1.34
C ALA A 70 14.07 0.45 -2.33
N ALA A 71 14.73 -0.38 -3.14
CA ALA A 71 14.06 -1.34 -4.02
C ALA A 71 13.20 -2.35 -3.24
N SER A 72 13.70 -2.82 -2.10
CA SER A 72 13.01 -3.74 -1.21
C SER A 72 11.73 -3.12 -0.60
N ALA A 73 11.76 -1.83 -0.24
CA ALA A 73 10.59 -1.08 0.21
C ALA A 73 9.60 -0.81 -0.94
N ALA A 74 10.09 -0.43 -2.12
CA ALA A 74 9.25 -0.23 -3.31
C ALA A 74 8.48 -1.50 -3.70
N ALA A 75 9.15 -2.66 -3.66
CA ALA A 75 8.50 -3.95 -3.87
C ALA A 75 7.42 -4.25 -2.82
N ARG A 76 7.65 -3.90 -1.54
CA ARG A 76 6.63 -4.04 -0.48
C ARG A 76 5.44 -3.09 -0.66
N ALA A 77 5.64 -1.90 -1.25
CA ALA A 77 4.53 -1.04 -1.63
C ALA A 77 3.62 -1.74 -2.66
N ALA A 78 4.22 -2.40 -3.67
CA ALA A 78 3.49 -3.20 -4.66
C ALA A 78 2.76 -4.42 -4.05
N VAL A 79 3.38 -5.09 -3.05
CA VAL A 79 2.69 -6.13 -2.26
C VAL A 79 1.44 -5.57 -1.59
N GLY A 80 1.58 -4.39 -0.96
CA GLY A 80 0.46 -3.70 -0.33
C GLY A 80 -0.66 -3.37 -1.32
N ALA A 81 -0.31 -2.87 -2.51
CA ALA A 81 -1.28 -2.58 -3.57
C ALA A 81 -2.10 -3.82 -3.97
N ALA A 82 -1.44 -4.94 -4.27
CA ALA A 82 -2.17 -6.17 -4.60
C ALA A 82 -2.92 -6.76 -3.39
N GLY A 83 -2.39 -6.58 -2.18
CA GLY A 83 -2.99 -7.05 -0.93
C GLY A 83 -4.26 -6.29 -0.51
N ALA A 84 -4.40 -5.02 -0.91
CA ALA A 84 -5.52 -4.15 -0.56
C ALA A 84 -6.89 -4.75 -0.92
N ALA A 85 -6.98 -5.47 -2.05
CA ALA A 85 -8.19 -6.16 -2.49
C ALA A 85 -8.68 -7.26 -1.52
N TYR A 86 -7.83 -7.69 -0.59
CA TYR A 86 -8.10 -8.72 0.40
C TYR A 86 -8.14 -8.19 1.83
N LEU A 87 -8.32 -6.87 2.03
CA LEU A 87 -8.55 -6.31 3.35
C LEU A 87 -9.70 -7.07 4.03
N HIS A 88 -9.43 -7.58 5.23
CA HIS A 88 -10.39 -8.41 5.94
C HIS A 88 -11.27 -7.53 6.85
N PRO A 89 -12.60 -7.81 6.94
CA PRO A 89 -13.53 -7.10 7.81
C PRO A 89 -13.37 -7.47 9.30
N LEU A 90 -12.13 -7.64 9.75
CA LEU A 90 -11.79 -7.95 11.14
C LEU A 90 -11.54 -6.64 11.87
N GLU A 91 -12.32 -6.38 12.91
CA GLU A 91 -12.15 -5.21 13.78
C GLU A 91 -10.85 -5.34 14.60
N SER A 92 -9.72 -5.05 13.95
CA SER A 92 -8.38 -5.27 14.49
C SER A 92 -7.46 -4.14 14.06
N PRO A 93 -6.63 -3.59 14.98
CA PRO A 93 -5.58 -2.63 14.64
C PRO A 93 -4.60 -3.16 13.57
N HIS A 94 -4.50 -4.48 13.43
CA HIS A 94 -3.68 -5.12 12.41
C HIS A 94 -4.17 -4.85 10.98
N GLN A 95 -5.46 -4.55 10.78
CA GLN A 95 -5.98 -4.26 9.44
C GLN A 95 -5.54 -2.87 8.94
N VAL A 96 -5.28 -1.92 9.84
CA VAL A 96 -4.87 -0.56 9.47
C VAL A 96 -3.57 -0.54 8.65
N LYS A 97 -2.60 -1.41 8.96
CA LYS A 97 -1.37 -1.52 8.15
C LYS A 97 -1.61 -2.05 6.73
N HIS A 98 -2.74 -2.67 6.44
CA HIS A 98 -3.12 -3.06 5.08
C HIS A 98 -3.78 -1.90 4.32
N ILE A 99 -4.28 -0.89 5.03
CA ILE A 99 -4.81 0.35 4.46
C ILE A 99 -3.67 1.30 4.13
N VAL A 100 -2.92 1.78 5.13
CA VAL A 100 -1.87 2.80 4.92
C VAL A 100 -0.51 2.23 4.47
N GLY A 101 -0.31 0.93 4.61
CA GLY A 101 0.96 0.25 4.32
C GLY A 101 1.56 0.48 2.92
N PRO A 102 0.79 0.50 1.82
CA PRO A 102 1.31 0.80 0.49
C PRO A 102 1.96 2.19 0.41
N ALA A 103 1.26 3.23 0.85
CA ALA A 103 1.77 4.60 0.89
C ALA A 103 2.96 4.76 1.85
N GLN A 104 2.88 4.08 3.00
CA GLN A 104 3.94 4.04 4.00
C GLN A 104 5.25 3.43 3.46
N GLN A 105 5.16 2.33 2.71
CA GLN A 105 6.32 1.70 2.07
C GLN A 105 6.86 2.54 0.90
N ALA A 106 5.99 3.24 0.15
CA ALA A 106 6.41 4.17 -0.88
C ALA A 106 7.21 5.35 -0.30
N ALA A 107 6.72 5.96 0.79
CA ALA A 107 7.43 7.02 1.49
C ALA A 107 8.80 6.55 2.01
N LEU A 108 8.86 5.35 2.62
CA LEU A 108 10.13 4.77 3.06
C LEU A 108 11.09 4.50 1.89
N ALA A 109 10.59 3.95 0.77
CA ALA A 109 11.40 3.69 -0.41
C ALA A 109 12.01 4.99 -0.97
N ARG A 110 11.21 6.07 -1.03
CA ARG A 110 11.67 7.38 -1.47
C ARG A 110 12.74 7.95 -0.54
N GLU A 111 12.56 7.83 0.77
CA GLU A 111 13.52 8.27 1.78
C GLU A 111 14.85 7.52 1.65
N LEU A 112 14.81 6.20 1.53
CA LEU A 112 15.98 5.35 1.37
C LEU A 112 16.75 5.63 0.06
N ALA A 113 16.07 6.11 -0.98
CA ALA A 113 16.67 6.58 -2.21
C ALA A 113 17.21 8.03 -2.14
N GLY A 114 17.24 8.64 -0.95
CA GLY A 114 17.71 10.01 -0.73
C GLY A 114 16.69 11.12 -1.04
N GLY A 115 15.43 10.76 -1.23
CA GLY A 115 14.32 11.70 -1.45
C GLY A 115 13.57 12.06 -0.17
N SER A 116 12.47 12.81 -0.32
CA SER A 116 11.62 13.22 0.80
C SER A 116 10.48 12.23 1.05
N ALA A 117 10.47 11.61 2.23
CA ALA A 117 9.34 10.81 2.71
C ALA A 117 8.08 11.68 2.87
N GLU A 118 8.23 12.91 3.39
CA GLU A 118 7.12 13.81 3.66
C GLU A 118 6.41 14.24 2.37
N ALA A 119 7.15 14.53 1.30
CA ALA A 119 6.55 14.86 0.01
C ALA A 119 5.73 13.67 -0.56
N GLU A 120 6.19 12.45 -0.31
CA GLU A 120 5.47 11.24 -0.72
C GLU A 120 4.21 11.00 0.11
N VAL A 121 4.28 11.26 1.43
CA VAL A 121 3.13 11.24 2.33
C VAL A 121 2.10 12.31 1.94
N GLU A 122 2.51 13.55 1.74
CA GLU A 122 1.65 14.65 1.31
C GLU A 122 0.96 14.34 -0.01
N TRP A 123 1.70 13.79 -0.97
CA TRP A 123 1.13 13.35 -2.23
C TRP A 123 0.08 12.25 -1.99
N ALA A 124 0.40 11.21 -1.23
CA ALA A 124 -0.52 10.10 -0.95
C ALA A 124 -1.81 10.59 -0.27
N LEU A 125 -1.70 11.53 0.68
CA LEU A 125 -2.84 12.15 1.35
C LEU A 125 -3.69 12.98 0.39
N SER A 126 -3.06 13.74 -0.52
CA SER A 126 -3.77 14.55 -1.53
C SER A 126 -4.54 13.70 -2.56
N GLN A 127 -4.09 12.46 -2.79
CA GLN A 127 -4.70 11.54 -3.75
C GLN A 127 -5.64 10.53 -3.07
N ALA A 128 -5.77 10.54 -1.75
CA ALA A 128 -6.60 9.59 -1.03
C ALA A 128 -8.08 9.86 -1.31
N PRO A 129 -8.81 8.90 -1.91
CA PRO A 129 -10.24 9.07 -2.14
C PRO A 129 -11.00 8.98 -0.80
N PRO A 130 -12.22 9.57 -0.70
CA PRO A 130 -13.00 9.59 0.55
C PRO A 130 -13.20 8.22 1.18
N GLU A 131 -13.35 7.17 0.36
CA GLU A 131 -13.55 5.79 0.77
C GLU A 131 -12.39 5.25 1.63
N VAL A 132 -11.14 5.71 1.41
CA VAL A 132 -10.00 5.31 2.24
C VAL A 132 -10.16 5.83 3.66
N ARG A 133 -10.65 7.08 3.81
CA ARG A 133 -10.94 7.69 5.12
C ARG A 133 -12.10 6.98 5.79
N VAL A 134 -13.18 6.72 5.05
CA VAL A 134 -14.34 5.96 5.54
C VAL A 134 -13.90 4.59 6.05
N LEU A 135 -13.16 3.83 5.24
CA LEU A 135 -12.61 2.52 5.61
C LEU A 135 -11.80 2.59 6.90
N LEU A 136 -10.87 3.55 6.99
CA LEU A 136 -10.00 3.70 8.16
C LEU A 136 -10.79 3.94 9.46
N HIS A 137 -11.88 4.72 9.39
CA HIS A 137 -12.77 4.97 10.53
C HIS A 137 -13.53 3.74 11.00
N LYS A 138 -13.72 2.74 10.14
CA LYS A 138 -14.38 1.50 10.54
C LYS A 138 -13.48 0.53 11.32
N PHE A 139 -12.16 0.79 11.38
CA PHE A 139 -11.21 0.01 12.16
C PHE A 139 -10.74 0.79 13.40
N PRO A 140 -10.45 0.10 14.52
CA PRO A 140 -9.83 0.73 15.67
C PRO A 140 -8.47 1.33 15.27
N PRO A 141 -7.96 2.34 16.01
CA PRO A 141 -6.64 2.91 15.76
C PRO A 141 -5.57 1.83 15.64
N GLY A 142 -4.64 2.03 14.70
CA GLY A 142 -3.50 1.18 14.48
C GLY A 142 -2.58 1.12 15.70
N LYS A 143 -1.69 0.14 15.71
CA LYS A 143 -0.63 0.00 16.73
C LYS A 143 0.76 0.07 16.07
N PRO A 144 1.16 1.23 15.51
CA PRO A 144 2.48 1.37 14.91
C PRO A 144 3.60 1.15 15.95
N GLY A 145 4.72 0.58 15.50
CA GLY A 145 5.93 0.46 16.30
C GLY A 145 6.72 1.77 16.37
N LYS A 146 7.82 1.78 17.13
CA LYS A 146 8.71 2.95 17.31
C LYS A 146 9.77 3.11 16.21
N THR A 147 9.58 2.48 15.05
CA THR A 147 10.52 2.55 13.94
C THR A 147 10.16 3.70 13.00
N ARG A 148 11.08 4.12 12.13
CA ARG A 148 10.77 5.09 11.06
C ARG A 148 9.55 4.69 10.25
N LEU A 149 9.44 3.41 9.94
CA LEU A 149 8.29 2.83 9.27
C LEU A 149 6.98 2.99 10.08
N GLY A 150 7.04 2.91 11.41
CA GLY A 150 5.92 3.17 12.32
C GLY A 150 5.56 4.65 12.47
N GLU A 151 6.55 5.55 12.39
CA GLU A 151 6.29 7.01 12.33
C GLU A 151 5.51 7.38 11.07
N LEU A 152 5.94 6.87 9.90
CA LEU A 152 5.24 7.07 8.63
C LEU A 152 3.81 6.51 8.68
N HIS A 153 3.63 5.35 9.32
CA HIS A 153 2.31 4.77 9.54
C HIS A 153 1.42 5.70 10.36
N HIS A 154 1.91 6.16 11.52
CA HIS A 154 1.17 7.07 12.39
C HIS A 154 0.81 8.36 11.66
N ARG A 155 1.76 8.94 10.92
CA ARG A 155 1.54 10.17 10.16
C ARG A 155 0.41 10.02 9.13
N LEU A 156 0.43 8.94 8.34
CA LEU A 156 -0.62 8.64 7.36
C LEU A 156 -1.96 8.35 8.02
N GLU A 157 -1.97 7.53 9.08
CA GLU A 157 -3.20 7.19 9.80
C GLU A 157 -3.86 8.43 10.41
N SER A 158 -3.12 9.25 11.16
CA SER A 158 -3.67 10.45 11.79
C SER A 158 -4.26 11.40 10.75
N ALA A 159 -3.53 11.70 9.67
CA ALA A 159 -3.98 12.65 8.66
C ALA A 159 -5.18 12.15 7.83
N LEU A 160 -5.40 10.84 7.73
CA LEU A 160 -6.58 10.25 7.09
C LEU A 160 -7.78 10.15 8.05
N ARG A 161 -7.54 10.22 9.36
CA ARG A 161 -8.60 10.23 10.39
C ARG A 161 -9.09 11.64 10.71
N ASP A 162 -8.26 12.66 10.54
CA ASP A 162 -8.64 14.09 10.66
C ASP A 162 -9.62 14.51 9.57
#